data_AF-A0A662UUR1-F1
#
_entry.id   AF-A0A662UUR1-F1
#
_cell.length_a   1.000
_cell.length_b   1.000
_cell.length_c   1.000
_cell.angle_alpha   90.00
_cell.angle_beta   90.00
_cell.angle_gamma   90.00
#
_symmetry.space_group_name_H-M   'P 1'
#
loop_
_entity.id
_entity.type
_entity.pdbx_description
1 polymer ?
#
loop_
_entity_poly.entity_id
_entity_poly.type
_entity_poly.pdbx_seq_one_letter_code
_entity_poly.pdbx_strand_id
1 'polypeptide(L)'
;MSLFKAIEERLIRGGILIEKERELKLLAACLIAQGHALLEGVPGVAKTTMAKALAKLLDLDFRRIQMTPDLLPADIIGTMVFNPKTGEFSVRKGPIFTNILLADEINRAS
;
A
#
# COMPACT_ATOMS: atom_id res chain seq x y z
N MET A 1 22.44 2.54 -12.69
CA MET A 1 21.27 3.46 -12.80
C MET A 1 20.67 3.60 -11.41
N SER A 2 20.44 4.81 -10.90
CA SER A 2 19.88 4.98 -9.55
C SER A 2 18.40 4.62 -9.52
N LEU A 3 17.90 4.17 -8.37
CA LEU A 3 16.49 3.86 -8.14
C LEU A 3 15.58 5.04 -8.55
N PHE A 4 15.94 6.26 -8.17
CA PHE A 4 15.19 7.46 -8.52
C PHE A 4 15.08 7.70 -10.02
N LYS A 5 16.16 7.45 -10.77
CA LYS A 5 16.15 7.55 -12.23
C LYS A 5 15.23 6.49 -12.85
N ALA A 6 15.22 5.28 -12.30
CA ALA A 6 14.30 4.22 -12.73
C ALA A 6 12.82 4.56 -12.50
N ILE A 7 12.52 5.15 -11.35
CA ILE A 7 11.17 5.64 -11.01
C ILE A 7 10.73 6.74 -11.98
N GLU A 8 11.59 7.74 -12.21
CA GLU A 8 11.28 8.85 -13.13
C GLU A 8 11.05 8.35 -14.56
N GLU A 9 11.95 7.51 -15.08
CA GLU A 9 11.84 6.99 -16.45
C GLU A 9 10.59 6.13 -16.65
N ARG A 10 10.28 5.23 -15.71
CA ARG A 10 9.15 4.31 -15.90
C ARG A 10 7.80 4.92 -15.54
N LEU A 11 7.72 5.76 -14.50
CA LEU A 11 6.44 6.25 -14.00
C LEU A 11 6.06 7.61 -14.59
N ILE A 12 7.01 8.52 -14.79
CA ILE A 12 6.74 9.86 -15.34
C ILE A 12 6.91 9.88 -16.84
N ARG A 13 8.10 9.53 -17.35
CA ARG A 13 8.34 9.54 -18.81
C ARG A 13 7.54 8.46 -19.53
N GLY A 14 7.18 7.39 -18.84
CA GLY A 14 6.23 6.38 -19.31
C GLY A 14 4.76 6.84 -19.32
N GLY A 15 4.45 8.05 -18.86
CA GLY A 15 3.10 8.64 -18.91
C GLY A 15 2.11 8.08 -17.89
N ILE A 16 2.57 7.33 -16.88
CA ILE A 16 1.69 6.73 -15.85
C ILE A 16 1.28 7.78 -14.81
N LEU A 17 2.20 8.69 -14.47
CA LEU A 17 2.01 9.77 -13.51
C LEU A 17 2.55 11.07 -14.10
N ILE A 18 1.79 12.16 -13.95
CA ILE A 18 2.16 13.48 -14.45
C ILE A 18 2.48 14.36 -13.23
N GLU A 19 3.63 15.05 -13.26
CA GLU A 19 4.04 16.04 -12.23
C GLU A 19 4.06 15.50 -10.79
N LYS A 20 4.50 14.25 -10.60
CA LYS A 20 4.61 13.57 -9.29
C LYS A 20 6.04 13.23 -8.87
N GLU A 21 7.05 13.90 -9.43
CA GLU A 21 8.45 13.52 -9.17
C GLU A 21 8.85 13.67 -7.71
N ARG A 22 8.37 14.72 -7.05
CA ARG A 22 8.69 14.97 -5.63
C ARG A 22 8.07 13.93 -4.73
N GLU A 23 6.78 13.65 -4.87
CA GLU A 23 6.04 12.69 -4.05
C GLU A 23 6.60 11.27 -4.24
N LEU A 24 6.90 10.87 -5.48
CA LEU A 24 7.52 9.57 -5.76
C LEU A 24 8.91 9.45 -5.14
N LYS A 25 9.72 10.51 -5.17
CA LYS A 25 11.03 10.52 -4.49
C LYS A 25 10.89 10.35 -2.97
N LEU A 26 9.94 11.06 -2.36
CA LEU A 26 9.69 10.93 -0.92
C LEU A 26 9.15 9.56 -0.54
N LEU A 27 8.22 9.00 -1.33
CA LEU A 27 7.71 7.65 -1.13
C LEU A 27 8.80 6.58 -1.25
N ALA A 28 9.68 6.71 -2.25
CA ALA A 28 10.80 5.78 -2.41
C ALA A 28 11.83 5.91 -1.27
N ALA A 29 12.14 7.13 -0.83
CA ALA A 29 13.00 7.34 0.33
C ALA A 29 12.39 6.74 1.61
N CYS A 30 11.09 6.96 1.83
CA CYS A 30 10.35 6.38 2.95
C CYS A 30 10.38 4.84 2.92
N LEU A 31 10.15 4.24 1.76
CA LEU A 31 10.20 2.78 1.58
C LEU A 31 11.60 2.21 1.89
N ILE A 32 12.67 2.83 1.40
CA ILE A 32 14.06 2.40 1.68
C ILE A 32 14.39 2.54 3.16
N ALA A 33 13.90 3.60 3.79
CA ALA A 33 14.06 3.83 5.23
C ALA A 33 13.16 2.94 6.10
N GLN A 34 12.35 2.04 5.50
CA GLN A 34 11.36 1.21 6.18
C GLN A 34 10.35 2.03 6.99
N GLY A 35 10.05 3.25 6.54
CA GLY A 35 9.11 4.17 7.17
C GLY A 35 7.67 4.01 6.66
N HIS A 36 6.77 4.82 7.21
CA HIS A 36 5.40 4.96 6.76
C HIS A 36 5.16 6.39 6.26
N ALA A 37 4.39 6.53 5.19
CA ALA A 37 4.07 7.81 4.59
C ALA A 37 2.57 8.12 4.71
N LEU A 38 2.24 9.35 5.11
CA LEU A 38 0.89 9.89 5.05
C LEU A 38 0.72 10.66 3.74
N LEU A 39 -0.28 10.28 2.94
CA LEU A 39 -0.59 10.92 1.66
C LEU A 39 -1.80 11.85 1.79
N GLU A 40 -1.54 13.14 2.00
CA GLU A 40 -2.57 14.17 2.08
C GLU A 40 -2.85 14.82 0.72
N GLY A 41 -4.08 15.29 0.53
CA GLY A 41 -4.49 15.99 -0.69
C GLY A 41 -5.92 15.66 -1.08
N VAL A 42 -6.45 16.39 -2.07
CA VAL A 42 -7.83 16.20 -2.53
C VAL A 42 -8.05 14.83 -3.20
N PRO A 43 -9.28 14.32 -3.25
CA PRO A 43 -9.60 13.10 -4.00
C PRO A 43 -9.20 13.22 -5.48
N GLY A 44 -8.79 12.11 -6.09
CA GLY A 44 -8.45 12.07 -7.52
C GLY A 44 -7.01 12.45 -7.90
N VAL A 45 -6.14 12.84 -6.95
CA VAL A 45 -4.73 13.23 -7.24
C VAL A 45 -3.75 12.05 -7.33
N ALA A 46 -4.21 10.93 -7.87
CA ALA A 46 -3.39 9.74 -8.14
C ALA A 46 -2.66 9.10 -6.94
N LYS A 47 -3.07 9.38 -5.68
CA LYS A 47 -2.46 8.81 -4.45
C LYS A 47 -2.39 7.28 -4.49
N THR A 48 -3.52 6.64 -4.81
CA THR A 48 -3.61 5.18 -4.97
C THR A 48 -2.74 4.68 -6.13
N THR A 49 -2.73 5.41 -7.24
CA THR A 49 -1.91 5.07 -8.41
C THR A 49 -0.43 5.13 -8.09
N MET A 50 0.03 6.14 -7.34
CA MET A 50 1.44 6.27 -6.93
C MET A 50 1.91 5.08 -6.10
N ALA A 51 1.17 4.71 -5.05
CA ALA A 51 1.52 3.59 -4.19
C ALA A 51 1.54 2.26 -4.97
N LYS A 52 0.50 2.01 -5.79
CA LYS A 52 0.40 0.79 -6.62
C LYS A 52 1.47 0.72 -7.70
N ALA A 53 1.78 1.83 -8.35
CA ALA A 53 2.79 1.91 -9.40
C ALA A 53 4.19 1.68 -8.84
N LEU A 54 4.49 2.25 -7.66
CA LEU A 54 5.75 2.01 -6.97
C LEU A 54 5.92 0.54 -6.57
N ALA A 55 4.87 -0.09 -6.01
CA ALA A 55 4.90 -1.51 -5.69
C ALA A 55 5.16 -2.39 -6.92
N LYS A 56 4.41 -2.13 -8.01
CA LYS A 56 4.58 -2.85 -9.28
C LYS A 56 5.97 -2.65 -9.89
N LEU A 57 6.52 -1.44 -9.79
CA LEU A 57 7.84 -1.13 -10.33
C LEU A 57 8.96 -1.91 -9.62
N LEU A 58 8.79 -2.15 -8.33
CA LEU A 58 9.77 -2.80 -7.46
C LEU A 58 9.49 -4.28 -7.21
N ASP A 59 8.48 -4.84 -7.89
CA ASP A 59 8.03 -6.23 -7.71
C ASP A 59 7.70 -6.58 -6.25
N LEU A 60 6.98 -5.66 -5.60
CA LEU A 60 6.58 -5.76 -4.20
C LEU A 60 5.11 -6.15 -4.09
N ASP A 61 4.78 -6.98 -3.10
CA ASP A 61 3.40 -7.27 -2.73
C ASP A 61 2.70 -5.96 -2.36
N PHE A 62 1.52 -5.76 -2.94
CA PHE A 62 0.67 -4.61 -2.69
C PHE A 62 -0.71 -5.06 -2.23
N ARG A 63 -1.19 -4.49 -1.12
CA ARG A 63 -2.59 -4.59 -0.71
C ARG A 63 -3.16 -3.20 -0.44
N ARG A 64 -4.44 -3.05 -0.70
CA ARG A 64 -5.22 -1.85 -0.38
C ARG A 64 -6.33 -2.24 0.58
N ILE A 65 -6.49 -1.48 1.65
CA ILE A 65 -7.65 -1.53 2.53
C ILE A 65 -8.36 -0.19 2.48
N GLN A 66 -9.68 -0.24 2.52
CA GLN A 66 -10.51 0.93 2.72
C GLN A 66 -10.78 1.04 4.22
N MET A 67 -10.36 2.13 4.84
CA MET A 67 -10.65 2.34 6.25
C MET A 67 -12.10 2.80 6.39
N THR A 68 -12.84 2.11 7.24
CA THR A 68 -14.23 2.39 7.57
C THR A 68 -14.38 2.31 9.09
N PRO A 69 -15.39 2.99 9.68
CA PRO A 69 -15.54 3.03 11.14
C PRO A 69 -15.86 1.66 11.75
N ASP A 70 -16.37 0.73 10.96
CA ASP A 70 -16.71 -0.65 11.33
C ASP A 70 -15.55 -1.64 11.16
N LEU A 71 -14.42 -1.21 10.59
CA LEU A 71 -13.27 -2.09 10.38
C LEU A 71 -12.65 -2.49 11.72
N LEU A 72 -12.55 -3.80 11.98
CA LEU A 72 -11.96 -4.31 13.22
C LEU A 72 -10.46 -4.54 13.06
N PRO A 73 -9.67 -4.50 14.15
CA PRO A 73 -8.26 -4.87 14.11
C PRO A 73 -8.01 -6.28 13.52
N ALA A 74 -8.94 -7.21 13.78
CA ALA A 74 -8.90 -8.57 13.23
C ALA A 74 -9.04 -8.60 11.70
N ASP A 75 -9.69 -7.62 11.08
CA ASP A 75 -9.81 -7.52 9.62
C ASP A 75 -8.49 -7.07 8.97
N ILE A 76 -7.60 -6.41 9.74
CA ILE A 76 -6.29 -5.93 9.28
C ILE A 76 -5.20 -6.96 9.57
N ILE A 77 -5.19 -7.50 10.79
CA ILE A 77 -4.18 -8.46 11.26
C ILE A 77 -4.51 -9.87 10.77
N GLY A 78 -5.78 -10.27 10.81
CA GLY A 78 -6.22 -11.63 10.51
C GLY A 78 -6.87 -12.31 11.71
N THR A 79 -7.37 -13.52 11.48
CA THR A 79 -8.14 -14.28 12.48
C THR A 79 -7.83 -15.78 12.43
N MET A 80 -8.23 -16.50 13.47
CA MET A 80 -8.21 -17.97 13.50
C MET A 80 -9.50 -18.49 12.86
N VAL A 81 -9.36 -19.35 11.85
CA VAL A 81 -10.47 -20.00 11.17
C VAL A 81 -10.48 -21.47 11.54
N PHE A 82 -11.57 -21.92 12.14
CA PHE A 82 -11.81 -23.33 12.42
C PHE A 82 -12.19 -24.06 11.13
N ASN A 83 -11.55 -25.20 10.86
CA ASN A 83 -11.88 -26.09 9.76
C ASN A 83 -12.67 -27.30 10.29
N PRO A 84 -14.00 -27.39 10.06
CA PRO A 84 -14.82 -28.49 10.58
C PRO A 84 -14.44 -29.86 10.01
N LYS A 85 -13.78 -29.92 8.85
CA LYS A 85 -13.37 -31.18 8.23
C LYS A 85 -12.18 -31.82 8.95
N THR A 86 -11.27 -31.00 9.48
CA THR A 86 -10.06 -31.48 10.16
C THR A 86 -10.13 -31.33 11.68
N GLY A 87 -11.05 -30.52 12.19
CA GLY A 87 -11.15 -30.22 13.63
C GLY A 87 -10.08 -29.26 14.13
N GLU A 88 -9.38 -28.57 13.22
CA GLU A 88 -8.22 -27.74 13.54
C GLU A 88 -8.50 -26.25 13.32
N PHE A 89 -7.80 -25.40 14.08
CA PHE A 89 -7.77 -23.97 13.85
C PHE A 89 -6.56 -23.59 12.98
N SER A 90 -6.78 -22.74 11.98
CA SER A 90 -5.72 -22.22 11.10
C SER A 90 -5.70 -20.70 11.09
N VAL A 91 -4.52 -20.09 10.99
CA VAL A 91 -4.39 -18.63 10.90
C VAL A 91 -4.72 -18.17 9.49
N ARG A 92 -5.73 -17.31 9.36
CA ARG A 92 -5.99 -16.55 8.13
C ARG A 92 -5.36 -15.17 8.27
N LYS A 93 -4.21 -14.98 7.62
CA LYS A 93 -3.47 -13.71 7.58
C LYS A 93 -4.30 -12.58 6.96
N GLY A 94 -4.35 -11.44 7.63
CA GLY A 94 -5.00 -10.23 7.15
C GLY A 94 -4.18 -9.48 6.07
N PRO A 95 -4.71 -8.34 5.57
CA PRO A 95 -4.10 -7.52 4.54
C PRO A 95 -2.79 -6.85 4.95
N ILE A 96 -2.47 -6.73 6.24
CA ILE A 96 -1.20 -6.13 6.67
C ILE A 96 0.04 -6.94 6.27
N PHE A 97 -0.14 -8.24 5.98
CA PHE A 97 0.93 -9.11 5.50
C PHE A 97 1.19 -8.87 4.00
N THR A 98 1.90 -7.78 3.70
CA THR A 98 2.28 -7.32 2.36
C THR A 98 3.51 -6.41 2.47
N ASN A 99 4.19 -6.08 1.36
CA ASN A 99 5.30 -5.13 1.39
C ASN A 99 4.80 -3.67 1.44
N ILE A 100 3.72 -3.35 0.71
CA ILE A 100 3.11 -2.04 0.68
C ILE A 100 1.61 -2.18 0.96
N LEU A 101 1.16 -1.70 2.12
CA LEU A 101 -0.25 -1.57 2.46
C LEU A 101 -0.69 -0.12 2.25
N LEU A 102 -1.65 0.10 1.34
CA LEU A 102 -2.35 1.37 1.23
C LEU A 102 -3.61 1.34 2.11
N ALA A 103 -3.60 2.06 3.21
CA ALA A 103 -4.77 2.33 4.03
C ALA A 103 -5.48 3.59 3.55
N ASP A 104 -6.53 3.43 2.76
CA ASP A 104 -7.26 4.54 2.15
C ASP A 104 -8.28 5.14 3.14
N GLU A 105 -8.44 6.45 3.12
CA GLU A 105 -9.30 7.21 4.04
C GLU A 105 -9.05 6.91 5.53
N ILE A 106 -7.78 6.85 5.96
CA ILE A 106 -7.38 6.51 7.33
C ILE A 106 -8.08 7.32 8.43
N ASN A 107 -8.50 8.53 8.11
CA ASN A 107 -9.29 9.40 8.98
C ASN A 107 -10.71 8.89 9.28
N ARG A 108 -11.16 7.79 8.66
CA ARG A 108 -12.46 7.12 8.92
C ARG A 108 -12.36 5.93 9.87
N ALA A 109 -11.15 5.52 10.24
CA ALA A 109 -10.95 4.48 11.25
C ALA A 109 -11.46 4.96 12.61
N SER A 110 -11.98 4.04 13.44
CA SER A 110 -12.40 4.32 14.82
C SER A 110 -11.53 3.59 15.85
#